data_AF-A0A158GJ78-F1
#
_entry.id   AF-A0A158GJ78-F1
#
_cell.length_a   1.000
_cell.length_b   1.000
_cell.length_c   1.000
_cell.angle_alpha   90.00
_cell.angle_beta   90.00
_cell.angle_gamma   90.00
#
_symmetry.space_group_name_H-M   'P 1'
#
loop_
_entity.id
_entity.type
_entity.pdbx_description
1 polymer ?
#
loop_
_entity_poly.entity_id
_entity_poly.type
_entity_poly.pdbx_seq_one_letter_code
_entity_poly.pdbx_strand_id
1 'polypeptide(L)' 'MKYGAIEQMRQQYPVPPMCRFLGVSTSGYYAWRKRPLLLRIVGRLPQTAGV' A
#
# COMPACT_ATOMS: atom_id res chain seq x y z
N MET A 1 -6.59 -7.10 4.96
CA MET A 1 -5.51 -7.08 3.94
C MET A 1 -4.17 -7.32 4.62
N LYS A 2 -3.30 -8.19 4.07
CA LYS A 2 -1.98 -8.52 4.64
C LYS A 2 -1.11 -7.28 4.93
N TYR A 3 -1.15 -6.26 4.07
CA TYR A 3 -0.40 -5.01 4.25
C TYR A 3 -0.82 -4.19 5.48
N GLY A 4 -2.08 -4.27 5.91
CA GLY A 4 -2.56 -3.55 7.10
C GLY A 4 -1.95 -4.08 8.40
N ALA A 5 -1.77 -5.40 8.50
CA ALA A 5 -1.09 -6.00 9.65
C ALA A 5 0.39 -5.61 9.71
N ILE A 6 1.06 -5.55 8.55
CA ILE A 6 2.46 -5.10 8.44
C ILE A 6 2.59 -3.63 8.87
N GLU A 7 1.66 -2.76 8.49
CA GLU A 7 1.68 -1.33 8.88
C GLU A 7 1.43 -1.14 10.38
N GLN A 8 0.65 -2.00 11.04
CA GLN A 8 0.50 -1.94 12.49
C GLN A 8 1.77 -2.40 13.22
N MET A 9 2.40 -3.46 12.74
CA MET A 9 3.59 -4.03 13.37
C MET A 9 4.89 -3.29 13.00
N ARG A 10 4.90 -2.45 11.96
CA ARG A 10 6.11 -1.72 11.50
C ARG A 10 6.78 -0.88 12.59
N GLN A 11 6.00 -0.45 13.59
CA GLN A 11 6.49 0.42 14.65
C GLN A 11 7.35 -0.36 15.65
N GLN A 12 7.06 -1.66 15.79
CA GLN A 12 7.80 -2.57 16.65
C GLN A 12 8.84 -3.40 15.88
N TYR A 13 8.64 -3.61 14.58
CA TYR A 13 9.45 -4.53 13.79
C TYR A 13 9.68 -4.03 12.35
N PRO A 14 10.87 -4.26 11.78
CA PRO A 14 11.18 -3.84 10.42
C PRO A 14 10.32 -4.56 9.36
N VAL A 15 9.88 -3.79 8.36
CA VAL A 15 9.01 -4.24 7.25
C VAL A 15 9.65 -5.30 6.33
N PRO A 16 10.96 -5.22 5.95
CA PRO A 16 11.58 -6.19 5.04
C PRO A 16 11.49 -7.66 5.48
N PRO A 17 11.80 -8.03 6.75
CA PRO A 17 11.67 -9.41 7.20
C PRO A 17 10.20 -9.89 7.26
N MET A 18 9.25 -9.02 7.63
CA MET A 18 7.83 -9.37 7.54
C MET A 18 7.36 -9.61 6.12
N CYS A 19 7.82 -8.80 5.16
CA CYS A 19 7.50 -8.99 3.75
C CYS A 19 7.99 -10.35 3.26
N ARG A 20 9.21 -10.75 3.64
CA ARG A 20 9.77 -12.07 3.35
C ARG A 20 8.97 -13.19 4.03
N PHE A 21 8.57 -13.02 5.29
CA PHE A 21 7.81 -14.03 6.04
C PHE A 21 6.38 -14.22 5.52
N LEU A 22 5.72 -13.14 5.12
CA LEU A 22 4.34 -13.15 4.60
C LEU A 22 4.25 -13.43 3.09
N GLY A 23 5.40 -13.56 2.42
CA GLY A 23 5.49 -13.76 0.97
C GLY A 23 4.95 -12.58 0.16
N VAL A 24 5.11 -11.35 0.65
CA VAL A 24 4.68 -10.13 -0.04
C VAL A 24 5.87 -9.29 -0.46
N SER A 25 5.74 -8.58 -1.57
CA SER A 25 6.80 -7.68 -2.04
C SER A 25 6.82 -6.38 -1.25
N THR A 26 8.00 -5.98 -0.77
CA THR A 26 8.23 -4.69 -0.11
C THR A 26 7.83 -3.52 -1.01
N SER A 27 8.09 -3.63 -2.31
CA SER A 27 7.65 -2.65 -3.33
C SER A 27 6.12 -2.51 -3.37
N GLY A 28 5.38 -3.63 -3.27
CA GLY A 28 3.92 -3.65 -3.18
C GLY A 28 3.40 -3.01 -1.89
N TYR A 29 4.10 -3.22 -0.77
CA TYR A 29 3.78 -2.59 0.50
C TYR A 29 3.96 -1.06 0.45
N TYR A 30 5.08 -0.57 -0.07
CA TYR A 30 5.30 0.87 -0.21
C TYR A 30 4.36 1.51 -1.24
N ALA A 31 4.01 0.80 -2.32
CA ALA A 31 3.01 1.24 -3.28
C ALA A 31 1.61 1.30 -2.64
N TRP A 32 1.23 0.30 -1.85
CA TRP A 32 -0.01 0.26 -1.08
C TRP A 32 -0.07 1.41 -0.06
N ARG A 33 1.03 1.68 0.66
CA ARG A 33 1.12 2.79 1.61
C ARG A 33 1.13 4.16 0.93
N LYS A 34 1.76 4.26 -0.24
CA LYS A 34 1.74 5.47 -1.09
C LYS A 34 0.40 5.67 -1.77
N ARG A 35 -0.51 4.69 -1.81
CA ARG A 35 -1.87 4.94 -2.32
C ARG A 35 -2.45 6.01 -1.43
N PRO A 36 -2.58 7.24 -1.94
CA PRO A 36 -3.14 8.27 -1.14
C PRO A 36 -4.59 7.84 -0.88
N LEU A 37 -5.03 8.01 0.36
CA LEU A 37 -6.45 7.97 0.71
C LEU A 37 -7.29 8.92 -0.20
N LEU A 38 -6.63 9.75 -1.03
CA LEU A 38 -7.17 10.42 -2.21
C LEU A 38 -8.00 9.52 -3.13
N LEU A 39 -7.84 8.19 -3.22
CA LEU A 39 -8.80 7.38 -4.03
C LEU A 39 -10.21 7.29 -3.39
N ARG A 40 -10.36 7.68 -2.13
CA ARG A 40 -11.66 7.76 -1.44
C ARG A 40 -12.26 9.18 -1.48
N ILE A 41 -11.44 10.20 -1.76
CA ILE A 41 -11.86 11.62 -1.91
C ILE A 41 -11.97 12.03 -3.39
N VAL A 42 -11.12 11.48 -4.25
CA VAL A 42 -11.10 11.57 -5.73
C VAL A 42 -11.77 10.31 -6.30
N GLY A 43 -12.96 10.00 -5.81
CA GLY A 43 -13.83 8.96 -6.38
C GLY A 43 -14.63 9.44 -7.59
N ARG A 44 -14.24 10.55 -8.24
CA ARG A 44 -14.90 11.04 -9.45
C ARG A 44 -13.99 11.96 -10.26
N LEU A 45 -13.03 11.39 -10.98
CA LEU A 45 -12.70 11.92 -12.30
C LEU A 45 -12.53 10.73 -13.24
N PRO A 46 -13.44 10.53 -14.22
CA PRO A 46 -13.27 9.52 -15.23
C PRO A 46 -11.99 9.81 -16.01
N GLN A 47 -11.29 8.74 -16.37
CA GLN A 47 -10.11 8.79 -17.22
C GLN A 47 -10.56 9.21 -18.63
N THR A 48 -10.52 10.51 -18.92
CA THR A 48 -10.48 11.03 -20.29
C THR A 48 -9.20 11.84 -20.47
N ALA A 49 -8.08 11.13 -20.58
CA ALA A 49 -7.02 11.52 -21.50
C ALA A 49 -7.37 10.73 -22.78
N GLY A 50 -7.86 11.37 -23.84
CA GLY A 50 -7.16 12.40 -24.57
C GLY A 50 -6.69 11.77 -25.89
N VAL A 51 -7.61 11.69 -26.85
CA VAL A 51 -7.36 11.65 -28.30
C VAL A 51 -8.48 12.45 -28.97
#